data_AF-A0A969QZW0-F1
#
_entry.id   AF-A0A969QZW0-F1
#
_cell.length_a   1.000
_cell.length_b   1.000
_cell.length_c   1.000
_cell.angle_alpha   90.00
_cell.angle_beta   90.00
_cell.angle_gamma   90.00
#
_symmetry.space_group_name_H-M   'P 1'
#
loop_
_entity.id
_entity.type
_entity.pdbx_description
1 polymer ?
#
loop_
_entity_poly.entity_id
_entity_poly.type
_entity_poly.pdbx_seq_one_letter_code
_entity_poly.pdbx_strand_id
1 'polypeptide(L)'
;MSTEWTESDARQVLAEWRQSGQTIAAFARERRMSAPRLYWWRRRLPKVGAGAPAMSLVPAKIVMRGDAVPIVIRLPSGVAIEMADASPALVAAIVSELERSS
;
A
#
# COMPACT_ATOMS: atom_id res chain seq x y z
N MET A 1 -27.09 -39.33 -12.73
CA MET A 1 -27.27 -38.11 -13.54
C MET A 1 -25.90 -37.54 -13.84
N SER A 2 -25.40 -37.73 -15.07
CA SER A 2 -24.06 -37.31 -15.47
C SER A 2 -24.10 -35.84 -15.88
N THR A 3 -23.77 -34.95 -14.94
CA THR A 3 -23.61 -33.51 -15.21
C THR A 3 -22.16 -33.28 -15.61
N GLU A 4 -21.85 -33.53 -16.87
CA GLU A 4 -20.53 -33.21 -17.43
C GLU A 4 -20.35 -31.69 -17.37
N TRP A 5 -19.35 -31.25 -16.61
CA TRP A 5 -18.92 -29.86 -16.70
C TRP A 5 -18.27 -29.66 -18.05
N THR A 6 -18.73 -28.67 -18.79
CA THR A 6 -17.97 -28.16 -19.92
C THR A 6 -16.81 -27.31 -19.40
N GLU A 7 -15.83 -27.07 -20.25
CA GLU A 7 -14.75 -26.11 -19.96
C GLU A 7 -15.28 -24.70 -19.70
N SER A 8 -16.40 -24.30 -20.34
CA SER A 8 -17.06 -23.01 -20.09
C SER A 8 -17.59 -22.93 -18.67
N ASP A 9 -18.31 -23.95 -18.21
CA ASP A 9 -18.85 -24.02 -16.84
C ASP A 9 -17.72 -23.96 -15.81
N ALA A 10 -16.65 -24.70 -16.06
CA ALA A 10 -15.47 -24.72 -15.22
C ALA A 10 -14.81 -23.33 -15.12
N ARG A 11 -14.69 -22.60 -16.24
CA ARG A 11 -14.11 -21.24 -16.26
C ARG A 11 -14.98 -20.25 -15.50
N GLN A 12 -16.30 -20.30 -15.67
CA GLN A 12 -17.23 -19.41 -14.97
C GLN A 12 -17.14 -19.62 -13.46
N VAL A 13 -17.25 -20.86 -13.00
CA VAL A 13 -17.22 -21.17 -11.56
C VAL A 13 -15.85 -20.82 -10.95
N LEU A 14 -14.75 -21.02 -11.68
CA LEU A 14 -13.42 -20.62 -11.21
C LEU A 14 -13.23 -19.09 -11.18
N ALA A 15 -13.93 -18.33 -12.03
CA ALA A 15 -13.93 -16.88 -11.98
C ALA A 15 -14.70 -16.37 -10.75
N GLU A 16 -15.89 -16.92 -10.48
CA GLU A 16 -16.67 -16.63 -9.27
C GLU A 16 -15.89 -16.97 -7.99
N TRP A 17 -15.20 -18.12 -7.98
CA TRP A 17 -14.31 -18.47 -6.88
C TRP A 17 -13.21 -17.42 -6.66
N ARG A 18 -12.53 -16.96 -7.71
CA ARG A 18 -11.48 -15.94 -7.60
C ARG A 18 -12.00 -14.62 -7.03
N GLN A 19 -13.20 -14.19 -7.46
CA GLN A 19 -13.83 -12.98 -6.95
C GLN A 19 -14.24 -13.11 -5.49
N SER A 20 -14.60 -14.31 -5.02
CA SER A 20 -14.97 -14.54 -3.62
C SER A 20 -13.83 -14.35 -2.63
N GLY A 21 -12.56 -14.44 -3.06
CA GLY A 21 -11.38 -14.39 -2.19
C GLY A 21 -11.24 -15.59 -1.23
N GLN A 22 -12.15 -16.56 -1.28
CA GLN A 22 -12.14 -17.73 -0.41
C GLN A 22 -11.14 -18.79 -0.85
N THR A 23 -10.84 -19.75 0.02
CA THR A 23 -10.18 -20.99 -0.40
C THR A 23 -11.13 -21.84 -1.26
N ILE A 24 -10.59 -22.67 -2.17
CA ILE A 24 -11.41 -23.56 -3.01
C ILE A 24 -12.29 -24.48 -2.16
N ALA A 25 -11.76 -25.00 -1.05
CA ALA A 25 -12.52 -25.87 -0.17
C ALA A 25 -13.70 -25.14 0.50
N ALA A 26 -13.49 -23.89 0.95
CA ALA A 26 -14.55 -23.08 1.53
C ALA A 26 -15.64 -22.75 0.49
N PHE A 27 -15.23 -22.28 -0.69
CA PHE A 27 -16.14 -21.97 -1.79
C PHE A 27 -16.95 -23.19 -2.26
N ALA A 28 -16.29 -24.34 -2.41
CA ALA A 28 -16.95 -25.59 -2.79
C ALA A 28 -17.96 -26.05 -1.73
N ARG A 29 -17.61 -25.94 -0.44
CA ARG A 29 -18.52 -26.27 0.65
C ARG A 29 -19.75 -25.35 0.67
N GLU A 30 -19.55 -24.04 0.52
CA GLU A 30 -20.64 -23.06 0.47
C GLU A 30 -21.60 -23.32 -0.69
N ARG A 31 -21.06 -23.58 -1.88
CA ARG A 31 -21.85 -23.86 -3.09
C ARG A 31 -22.33 -25.31 -3.22
N ARG A 32 -22.00 -26.18 -2.24
CA ARG A 32 -22.29 -27.63 -2.25
C ARG A 32 -21.75 -28.35 -3.50
N MET A 33 -20.55 -27.99 -3.92
CA MET A 33 -19.85 -28.51 -5.11
C MET A 33 -18.64 -29.36 -4.71
N SER A 34 -18.17 -30.18 -5.65
CA SER A 34 -16.97 -31.02 -5.43
C SER A 34 -15.69 -30.19 -5.51
N ALA A 35 -15.01 -30.04 -4.36
CA ALA A 35 -13.69 -29.39 -4.30
C ALA A 35 -12.64 -30.12 -5.18
N PRO A 36 -12.53 -31.47 -5.19
CA PRO A 36 -11.61 -32.18 -6.08
C PRO A 36 -11.84 -31.86 -7.56
N ARG A 37 -13.10 -31.75 -8.00
CA ARG A 37 -13.44 -31.38 -9.39
C ARG A 37 -12.98 -29.96 -9.72
N LEU A 38 -13.14 -29.00 -8.81
CA LEU A 38 -12.63 -27.63 -8.96
C LEU A 38 -11.09 -27.59 -9.02
N TYR A 39 -10.41 -28.36 -8.18
CA TYR A 39 -8.95 -28.47 -8.25
C TYR A 39 -8.48 -29.06 -9.57
N TRP A 40 -9.17 -30.09 -10.08
CA TRP A 40 -8.86 -30.70 -11.36
C TRP A 40 -9.00 -29.71 -12.51
N TRP A 41 -10.12 -28.98 -12.58
CA TRP A 41 -10.33 -27.96 -13.60
C TRP A 41 -9.34 -26.78 -13.49
N ARG A 42 -9.00 -26.34 -12.27
CA ARG A 42 -7.99 -25.30 -12.07
C ARG A 42 -6.61 -25.71 -12.59
N ARG A 43 -6.27 -27.00 -12.48
CA ARG A 43 -5.02 -27.55 -13.00
C ARG A 43 -5.05 -27.73 -14.52
N ARG A 44 -6.20 -28.15 -15.05
CA ARG A 44 -6.39 -28.46 -16.47
C ARG A 44 -6.47 -27.20 -17.33
N LEU A 45 -7.13 -26.15 -16.84
CA LEU A 45 -7.35 -24.93 -17.61
C LEU A 45 -6.09 -24.06 -17.59
N PRO A 46 -5.66 -23.53 -18.74
CA PRO A 46 -4.58 -22.56 -18.78
C PRO A 46 -4.98 -21.38 -17.87
N LYS A 47 -4.02 -20.89 -17.08
CA LYS A 47 -4.22 -19.66 -16.30
C LYS A 47 -4.42 -18.52 -17.30
N VAL A 48 -5.67 -18.19 -17.61
CA VAL A 48 -6.02 -16.92 -18.26
C VAL A 48 -5.56 -15.83 -17.29
N GLY A 49 -4.39 -15.25 -17.55
CA GLY A 49 -3.65 -14.43 -16.58
C GLY A 49 -2.20 -14.87 -16.31
N ALA A 50 -1.59 -15.73 -17.14
CA ALA A 50 -0.12 -15.78 -17.25
C ALA A 50 0.49 -14.53 -17.93
N GLY A 51 -0.33 -13.53 -18.25
CA GLY A 51 0.04 -12.15 -18.00
C GLY A 51 -0.55 -11.77 -16.65
N ALA A 52 0.24 -11.84 -15.58
CA ALA A 52 -0.05 -10.98 -14.44
C ALA A 52 -0.26 -9.57 -15.03
N PRO A 53 -1.20 -8.73 -14.54
CA PRO A 53 -1.07 -7.31 -14.81
C PRO A 53 0.36 -7.01 -14.42
N ALA A 54 1.18 -6.54 -15.37
CA ALA A 54 2.47 -6.00 -15.03
C ALA A 54 2.12 -4.87 -14.08
N MET A 55 2.19 -5.15 -12.77
CA MET A 55 2.09 -4.15 -11.75
C MET A 55 3.31 -3.29 -12.03
N SER A 56 3.10 -2.25 -12.83
CA SER A 56 4.12 -1.26 -13.10
C SER A 56 4.46 -0.69 -11.73
N LEU A 57 5.68 -0.98 -11.28
CA LEU A 57 6.22 -0.32 -10.11
C LEU A 57 6.31 1.15 -10.47
N VAL A 58 5.38 1.94 -9.96
CA VAL A 58 5.51 3.40 -10.02
C VAL A 58 6.60 3.80 -9.02
N PRO A 59 7.55 4.65 -9.41
CA PRO A 59 8.57 5.14 -8.49
C PRO A 59 7.91 5.83 -7.28
N ALA A 60 8.08 5.25 -6.09
CA ALA A 60 7.66 5.87 -4.85
C ALA A 60 8.71 6.90 -4.43
N LYS A 61 8.32 8.17 -4.30
CA LYS A 61 9.18 9.21 -3.73
C LYS A 61 9.09 9.13 -2.21
N ILE A 62 10.16 8.65 -1.57
CA ILE A 62 10.30 8.71 -0.11
C ILE A 62 10.52 10.18 0.25
N VAL A 63 9.49 10.83 0.78
CA VAL A 63 9.65 12.11 1.50
C VAL A 63 10.01 11.75 2.93
N MET A 64 11.25 12.04 3.33
CA MET A 64 11.54 12.11 4.76
C MET A 64 10.64 13.17 5.34
N ARG A 65 9.68 12.76 6.17
CA ARG A 65 9.06 13.66 7.13
C ARG A 65 10.21 14.02 8.07
N GLY A 66 10.83 15.17 7.84
CA GLY A 66 11.73 15.73 8.84
C GLY A 66 10.88 15.89 10.10
N ASP A 67 11.18 15.13 11.15
CA ASP A 67 10.77 15.49 12.49
C ASP A 67 11.54 16.76 12.81
N ALA A 68 10.99 17.87 12.35
CA ALA A 68 11.61 19.17 12.44
C ALA A 68 11.60 19.54 13.93
N VAL A 69 12.73 19.33 14.61
CA VAL A 69 12.87 19.65 16.02
C VAL A 69 12.81 21.17 16.13
N PRO A 70 11.82 21.74 16.84
CA PRO A 70 11.65 23.18 16.87
C PRO A 70 12.86 23.83 17.55
N ILE A 71 13.45 24.82 16.88
CA ILE A 71 14.49 25.67 17.47
C ILE A 71 13.81 26.76 18.27
N VAL A 72 14.19 26.89 19.55
CA VAL A 72 13.67 27.93 20.45
C VAL A 72 14.79 28.90 20.82
N ILE A 73 14.63 30.17 20.46
CA ILE A 73 15.55 31.26 20.83
C ILE A 73 14.90 32.06 21.95
N ARG A 74 15.60 32.22 23.08
CA ARG A 74 15.15 33.01 24.23
C ARG A 74 15.99 34.26 24.38
N LEU A 75 15.33 35.41 24.42
CA LEU A 75 15.98 36.71 24.57
C LEU A 75 15.99 37.13 26.05
N PRO A 76 17.00 37.89 26.51
CA PRO A 76 17.03 38.45 27.86
C PRO A 76 15.80 39.31 28.20
N SER A 77 15.15 39.89 27.19
CA SER A 77 13.90 40.64 27.31
C SER A 77 12.67 39.79 27.70
N GLY A 78 12.82 38.45 27.73
CA GLY A 78 11.74 37.50 28.01
C GLY A 78 10.97 37.04 26.76
N VAL A 79 11.32 37.54 25.57
CA VAL A 79 10.73 37.10 24.29
C VAL A 79 11.28 35.74 23.90
N ALA A 80 10.39 34.84 23.44
CA ALA A 80 10.75 33.54 22.89
C ALA A 80 10.30 33.44 21.42
N ILE A 81 11.19 32.94 20.56
CA ILE A 81 10.92 32.68 19.15
C ILE A 81 11.07 31.18 18.91
N GLU A 82 10.01 30.54 18.41
CA GLU A 82 9.99 29.11 18.08
C GLU A 82 9.90 28.93 16.57
N MET A 83 10.77 28.11 15.99
CA MET A 83 10.82 27.85 14.55
C MET A 83 10.86 26.34 14.30
N ALA A 84 9.88 25.82 13.56
CA ALA A 84 9.81 24.40 13.22
C ALA A 84 10.88 23.99 12.20
N ASP A 85 11.16 24.84 11.21
CA ASP A 85 12.10 24.53 10.12
C ASP A 85 13.00 25.75 9.84
N ALA A 86 14.02 25.91 10.68
CA ALA A 86 14.99 27.00 10.55
C ALA A 86 16.27 26.51 9.87
N SER A 87 16.66 27.20 8.79
CA SER A 87 17.94 26.94 8.16
C SER A 87 19.08 27.49 9.04
N PRO A 88 20.28 26.89 9.01
CA PRO A 88 21.45 27.40 9.72
C PRO A 88 21.77 28.87 9.38
N ALA A 89 21.54 29.27 8.12
CA ALA A 89 21.73 30.64 7.67
C ALA A 89 20.76 31.63 8.32
N LEU A 90 19.49 31.24 8.48
CA LEU A 90 18.48 32.07 9.16
C LEU A 90 18.83 32.23 10.66
N VAL A 91 19.24 31.14 11.31
CA VAL A 91 19.66 31.18 12.73
C VAL A 91 20.87 32.10 12.89
N ALA A 92 21.88 31.98 12.02
CA ALA A 92 23.06 32.84 12.06
C ALA A 92 22.69 34.33 11.85
N ALA A 93 21.81 34.63 10.90
CA ALA A 93 21.35 36.00 10.66
C ALA A 93 20.64 36.61 11.87
N ILE A 94 19.77 35.83 12.54
CA ILE A 94 19.09 36.26 13.77
C ILE A 94 20.13 36.55 14.87
N VAL A 95 21.08 35.64 15.12
CA VAL A 95 22.11 35.82 16.15
C VAL A 95 22.95 37.08 15.87
N SER A 96 23.40 37.28 14.64
CA SER A 96 24.18 38.48 14.27
C SER A 96 23.41 39.79 14.42
N GLU A 97 22.09 39.79 14.20
CA GLU A 97 21.26 40.98 14.42
C GLU A 97 21.09 41.28 15.91
N LEU A 98 20.91 40.24 16.72
CA LEU A 98 20.79 40.36 18.17
C LEU A 98 22.08 40.88 18.81
N GLU A 99 23.24 40.39 18.37
CA GLU A 99 24.56 40.89 18.83
C GLU A 99 24.81 42.35 18.40
N ARG A 100 24.26 42.80 17.28
CA ARG A 100 24.40 44.20 16.84
C ARG A 100 23.51 45.15 17.63
N SER A 101 22.38 44.65 18.13
CA SER A 101 21.37 45.42 18.84
C SER A 101 21.54 45.41 20.36
N SER A 102 22.51 44.64 20.89
CA SER A 102 22.92 44.61 22.30
C SER A 102 24.04 45.59 22.60
#